data_AF-A0A0W1A2I2-F1
#
_entry.id   AF-A0A0W1A2I2-F1
#
_cell.length_a   1.000
_cell.length_b   1.000
_cell.length_c   1.000
_cell.angle_alpha   90.00
_cell.angle_beta   90.00
_cell.angle_gamma   90.00
#
_symmetry.space_group_name_H-M   'P 1'
#
loop_
_entity.id
_entity.type
_entity.pdbx_description
1 polymer ?
#
loop_
_entity_poly.entity_id
_entity_poly.type
_entity_poly.pdbx_seq_one_letter_code
_entity_poly.pdbx_strand_id
1 'polypeptide(L)'
;MAENIQGCELKLIASPGAWRLYSARKVDERFKSYEQKIFNRDRYTCQFCGFQARLYQDIINLDNDYTNNRLSNLVTACCFCAQCFFIESVGVGGYGGGTLIYLPELSQAEVNSLCHVLFCAITNDTGFKSSAQNIYRSFKFRSQIVEEKYGEGTSDPAIFGQLIIDSAISGDKMTQLFKDIKLLPSRAKFRMQIEKWAASALEEIAD
;
A
#
# COMPACT_ATOMS: atom_id res chain seq x y z
N MET A 1 24.71 -9.94 -11.20
CA MET A 1 23.52 -9.80 -12.07
C MET A 1 22.32 -10.04 -11.17
N ALA A 2 21.59 -8.99 -10.79
CA ALA A 2 20.41 -9.15 -9.96
C ALA A 2 19.35 -9.86 -10.80
N GLU A 3 18.99 -11.08 -10.42
CA GLU A 3 17.79 -11.72 -10.93
C GLU A 3 16.64 -10.75 -10.69
N ASN A 4 16.01 -10.28 -11.77
CA ASN A 4 14.80 -9.47 -11.69
C ASN A 4 13.78 -10.31 -10.92
N ILE A 5 13.54 -9.96 -9.65
CA ILE A 5 12.43 -10.51 -8.89
C ILE A 5 11.20 -10.06 -9.67
N GLN A 6 10.58 -11.01 -10.37
CA GLN A 6 9.34 -10.79 -11.11
C GLN A 6 8.25 -10.56 -10.05
N GLY A 7 8.14 -9.31 -9.59
CA GLY A 7 7.23 -8.91 -8.53
C GLY A 7 5.79 -9.22 -8.90
N CYS A 8 4.97 -9.48 -7.89
CA CYS A 8 3.54 -9.68 -8.08
C CYS A 8 2.89 -8.38 -8.59
N GLU A 9 1.87 -8.52 -9.43
CA GLU A 9 1.13 -7.38 -9.96
C GLU A 9 0.31 -6.72 -8.83
N LEU A 10 0.47 -5.41 -8.65
CA LEU A 10 -0.27 -4.64 -7.64
C LEU A 10 -1.47 -3.94 -8.27
N LYS A 11 -2.67 -4.23 -7.76
CA LYS A 11 -3.94 -3.65 -8.21
C LYS A 11 -4.64 -2.93 -7.08
N LEU A 12 -5.45 -1.93 -7.43
CA LEU A 12 -6.39 -1.30 -6.52
C LEU A 12 -7.68 -2.15 -6.52
N ILE A 13 -8.08 -2.62 -5.34
CA ILE A 13 -9.24 -3.48 -5.18
C ILE A 13 -10.13 -2.90 -4.09
N ALA A 14 -11.43 -2.77 -4.41
CA ALA A 14 -12.47 -2.53 -3.44
C ALA A 14 -13.33 -3.78 -3.36
N SER A 15 -13.53 -4.35 -2.16
CA SER A 15 -14.33 -5.56 -2.03
C SER A 15 -15.09 -5.64 -0.71
N PRO A 16 -16.35 -6.11 -0.72
CA PRO A 16 -17.11 -6.25 0.51
C PRO A 16 -16.49 -7.32 1.41
N GLY A 17 -16.16 -6.95 2.65
CA GLY A 17 -15.84 -7.91 3.71
C GLY A 17 -14.45 -8.57 3.64
N ALA A 18 -13.66 -8.37 2.58
CA ALA A 18 -12.29 -8.87 2.50
C ALA A 18 -11.43 -8.30 3.64
N TRP A 19 -11.56 -7.00 3.91
CA TRP A 19 -10.90 -6.34 5.05
C TRP A 19 -11.22 -7.01 6.38
N ARG A 20 -12.48 -7.40 6.59
CA ARG A 20 -12.93 -8.06 7.83
C ARG A 20 -12.24 -9.41 8.01
N LEU A 21 -12.18 -10.22 6.96
CA LEU A 21 -11.51 -11.53 6.99
C LEU A 21 -10.00 -11.39 7.19
N TYR A 22 -9.38 -10.47 6.47
CA TYR A 22 -7.96 -10.14 6.62
C TYR A 22 -7.60 -9.69 8.04
N SER A 23 -8.37 -8.74 8.58
CA SER A 23 -8.14 -8.18 9.92
C SER A 23 -8.36 -9.23 11.02
N ALA A 24 -9.41 -10.05 10.90
CA ALA A 24 -9.66 -11.15 11.82
C ALA A 24 -8.52 -12.20 11.79
N ARG A 25 -7.96 -12.48 10.61
CA ARG A 25 -6.84 -13.42 10.49
C ARG A 25 -5.55 -12.93 11.17
N LYS A 26 -5.30 -11.62 11.18
CA LYS A 26 -4.11 -11.05 11.85
C LYS A 26 -4.04 -11.35 13.35
N VAL A 27 -5.17 -11.52 14.00
CA VAL A 27 -5.23 -11.83 15.44
C VAL A 27 -5.27 -13.34 15.72
N ASP A 28 -5.41 -14.19 14.70
CA ASP A 28 -5.45 -15.65 14.83
C ASP A 28 -4.05 -16.20 15.20
N GLU A 29 -3.96 -16.90 16.33
CA GLU A 29 -2.72 -17.50 16.83
C GLU A 29 -2.12 -18.54 15.88
N ARG A 30 -2.96 -19.32 15.19
CA ARG A 30 -2.48 -20.30 14.21
C ARG A 30 -1.78 -19.57 13.07
N PHE A 31 -2.35 -18.45 12.62
CA PHE A 31 -1.79 -17.67 11.52
C PHE A 31 -0.43 -17.05 11.86
N LYS A 32 -0.21 -16.60 13.10
CA LYS A 32 1.09 -16.03 13.55
C LYS A 32 2.26 -16.99 13.31
N SER A 33 2.05 -18.30 13.45
CA SER A 33 3.09 -19.30 13.18
C SER A 33 3.45 -19.42 11.69
N TYR A 34 2.49 -19.20 10.79
CA TYR A 34 2.69 -19.19 9.34
C TYR A 34 3.28 -17.86 8.87
N GLU A 35 2.90 -16.76 9.52
CA GLU A 35 3.35 -15.41 9.19
C GLU A 35 4.87 -15.32 9.17
N GLN A 36 5.52 -15.83 10.22
CA GLN A 36 6.98 -15.83 10.30
C GLN A 36 7.65 -16.64 9.18
N LYS A 37 7.04 -17.74 8.73
CA LYS A 37 7.56 -18.56 7.63
C LYS A 37 7.47 -17.81 6.29
N ILE A 38 6.39 -17.05 6.07
CA ILE A 38 6.18 -16.26 4.86
C ILE A 38 7.16 -15.10 4.80
N PHE A 39 7.32 -14.35 5.90
CA PHE A 39 8.33 -13.29 5.98
C PHE A 39 9.74 -13.81 5.74
N ASN A 40 10.11 -14.96 6.31
CA ASN A 40 11.43 -15.55 6.06
C ASN A 40 11.60 -16.01 4.60
N ARG A 41 10.58 -16.63 3.99
CA ARG A 41 10.59 -17.03 2.57
C ARG A 41 10.83 -15.82 1.66
N ASP A 42 10.14 -14.73 1.93
CA ASP A 42 10.19 -13.49 1.14
C ASP A 42 11.31 -12.55 1.57
N ARG A 43 12.18 -12.98 2.51
CA ARG A 43 13.29 -12.21 3.08
C ARG A 43 12.85 -10.85 3.66
N TYR A 44 11.65 -10.79 4.22
CA TYR A 44 11.02 -9.57 4.75
C TYR A 44 10.87 -8.46 3.70
N THR A 45 10.79 -8.84 2.43
CA THR A 45 10.68 -7.92 1.29
C THR A 45 9.27 -7.97 0.72
N CYS A 46 8.66 -6.80 0.58
CA CYS A 46 7.40 -6.62 -0.11
C CYS A 46 7.50 -7.15 -1.54
N GLN A 47 6.66 -8.13 -1.90
CA GLN A 47 6.64 -8.77 -3.22
C GLN A 47 6.07 -7.88 -4.33
N PHE A 48 5.66 -6.65 -4.01
CA PHE A 48 5.10 -5.69 -4.96
C PHE A 48 6.08 -4.55 -5.26
N CYS A 49 6.43 -3.74 -4.25
CA CYS A 49 7.28 -2.55 -4.42
C CYS A 49 8.76 -2.78 -4.05
N GLY A 50 9.12 -3.96 -3.53
CA GLY A 50 10.49 -4.30 -3.14
C GLY A 50 10.96 -3.69 -1.81
N PHE A 51 10.10 -2.99 -1.07
CA PHE A 51 10.47 -2.45 0.25
C PHE A 51 10.77 -3.57 1.25
N GLN A 52 11.95 -3.54 1.84
CA GLN A 52 12.42 -4.52 2.82
C GLN A 52 12.51 -3.90 4.21
N ALA A 53 11.91 -4.56 5.20
CA ALA A 53 11.96 -4.17 6.61
C ALA A 53 11.51 -5.32 7.50
N ARG A 54 12.11 -5.46 8.68
CA ARG A 54 11.73 -6.51 9.66
C ARG A 54 10.46 -6.19 10.44
N LEU A 55 10.00 -4.94 10.40
CA LEU A 55 8.84 -4.45 11.14
C LEU A 55 7.77 -3.93 10.20
N TYR A 56 6.50 -4.09 10.59
CA TYR A 56 5.32 -3.55 9.90
C TYR A 56 5.10 -4.07 8.48
N GLN A 57 5.60 -5.27 8.19
CA GLN A 57 5.17 -6.03 7.02
C GLN A 57 3.83 -6.70 7.30
N ASP A 58 3.06 -6.87 6.23
CA ASP A 58 1.76 -7.52 6.20
C ASP A 58 1.80 -8.73 5.25
N ILE A 59 0.78 -9.58 5.32
CA ILE A 59 0.63 -10.74 4.44
C ILE A 59 -0.68 -10.64 3.68
N ILE A 60 -0.63 -10.66 2.36
CA ILE A 60 -1.78 -10.53 1.48
C ILE A 60 -2.02 -11.83 0.69
N ASN A 61 -3.28 -12.07 0.31
CA ASN A 61 -3.69 -13.17 -0.57
C ASN A 61 -3.68 -12.67 -2.02
N LEU A 62 -2.94 -13.34 -2.90
CA LEU A 62 -2.80 -12.94 -4.30
C LEU A 62 -4.11 -13.02 -5.07
N ASP A 63 -4.94 -14.02 -4.77
CA ASP A 63 -6.26 -14.21 -5.39
C ASP A 63 -7.37 -13.34 -4.77
N ASN A 64 -7.04 -12.52 -3.77
CA ASN A 64 -8.00 -11.73 -2.99
C ASN A 64 -9.08 -12.56 -2.24
N ASP A 65 -8.90 -13.88 -2.13
CA ASP A 65 -9.72 -14.77 -1.30
C ASP A 65 -9.00 -15.05 0.03
N TYR A 66 -9.42 -14.33 1.07
CA TYR A 66 -8.86 -14.44 2.42
C TYR A 66 -9.27 -15.72 3.17
N THR A 67 -10.09 -16.58 2.55
CA THR A 67 -10.32 -17.95 3.03
C THR A 67 -9.28 -18.93 2.50
N ASN A 68 -8.67 -18.65 1.34
CA ASN A 68 -7.62 -19.47 0.73
C ASN A 68 -6.21 -19.15 1.28
N ASN A 69 -5.91 -19.63 2.48
CA ASN A 69 -4.65 -19.36 3.18
C ASN A 69 -3.52 -20.37 2.83
N ARG A 70 -3.48 -20.88 1.60
CA ARG A 70 -2.36 -21.73 1.12
C ARG A 70 -1.09 -20.91 1.04
N LEU A 71 0.05 -21.47 1.45
CA LEU A 71 1.35 -20.77 1.44
C LEU A 71 1.72 -20.16 0.08
N SER A 72 1.36 -20.82 -1.02
CA SER A 72 1.60 -20.32 -2.38
C SER A 72 0.77 -19.09 -2.75
N ASN A 73 -0.33 -18.83 -2.05
CA ASN A 73 -1.22 -17.69 -2.26
C ASN A 73 -0.87 -16.49 -1.36
N LEU A 74 -0.08 -16.72 -0.30
CA LEU A 74 0.26 -15.71 0.67
C LEU A 74 1.62 -15.09 0.34
N VAL A 75 1.68 -13.76 0.31
CA VAL A 75 2.90 -12.99 0.04
C VAL A 75 3.09 -11.86 1.02
N THR A 76 4.36 -11.51 1.28
CA THR A 76 4.75 -10.36 2.08
C THR A 76 4.48 -9.05 1.34
N ALA A 77 3.85 -8.10 2.02
CA ALA A 77 3.53 -6.78 1.48
C ALA A 77 3.83 -5.71 2.52
N CYS A 78 4.40 -4.57 2.12
CA CYS A 78 4.47 -3.42 3.01
C CYS A 78 3.09 -2.80 3.19
N CYS A 79 2.91 -2.01 4.25
CA CYS A 79 1.62 -1.38 4.54
C CYS A 79 1.12 -0.43 3.44
N PHE A 80 1.98 0.09 2.55
CA PHE A 80 1.56 0.89 1.39
C PHE A 80 0.94 0.03 0.28
N CYS A 81 1.47 -1.17 0.05
CA CYS A 81 0.94 -2.11 -0.93
C CYS A 81 -0.25 -2.90 -0.40
N ALA A 82 -0.22 -3.30 0.87
CA ALA A 82 -1.30 -4.06 1.52
C ALA A 82 -2.63 -3.30 1.48
N GLN A 83 -2.62 -1.99 1.74
CA GLN A 83 -3.83 -1.17 1.73
C GLN A 83 -4.47 -1.03 0.33
N CYS A 84 -3.74 -1.31 -0.76
CA CYS A 84 -4.29 -1.29 -2.11
C CYS A 84 -5.36 -2.37 -2.35
N PHE A 85 -5.39 -3.42 -1.54
CA PHE A 85 -6.35 -4.53 -1.64
C PHE A 85 -7.68 -4.25 -0.92
N PHE A 86 -7.78 -3.14 -0.19
CA PHE A 86 -8.93 -2.80 0.66
C PHE A 86 -9.23 -1.30 0.57
N ILE A 87 -9.43 -0.80 -0.64
CA ILE A 87 -9.58 0.65 -0.91
C ILE A 87 -10.69 1.25 -0.04
N GLU A 88 -11.81 0.55 0.11
CA GLU A 88 -12.95 1.00 0.92
C GLU A 88 -12.62 1.15 2.41
N SER A 89 -11.56 0.50 2.89
CA SER A 89 -11.17 0.48 4.31
C SER A 89 -10.01 1.43 4.62
N VAL A 90 -9.39 2.05 3.61
CA VAL A 90 -8.23 2.93 3.80
C VAL A 90 -8.64 4.21 4.54
N GLY A 91 -7.98 4.48 5.67
CA GLY A 91 -8.27 5.63 6.54
C GLY A 91 -9.43 5.41 7.52
N VAL A 92 -10.17 4.31 7.39
CA VAL A 92 -11.29 3.95 8.27
C VAL A 92 -10.78 3.19 9.49
N GLY A 93 -11.27 3.54 10.69
CA GLY A 93 -10.92 2.82 11.93
C GLY A 93 -9.43 2.84 12.28
N GLY A 94 -8.67 3.80 11.76
CA GLY A 94 -7.22 3.90 11.95
C GLY A 94 -6.38 2.99 11.05
N TYR A 95 -6.98 2.27 10.10
CA TYR A 95 -6.22 1.46 9.14
C TYR A 95 -5.60 2.32 8.03
N GLY A 96 -4.27 2.41 8.03
CA GLY A 96 -3.52 3.04 6.96
C GLY A 96 -3.96 4.47 6.63
N GLY A 97 -3.84 4.84 5.36
CA GLY A 97 -4.33 6.11 4.86
C GLY A 97 -3.68 6.53 3.55
N GLY A 98 -4.42 7.26 2.73
CA GLY A 98 -3.94 7.74 1.46
C GLY A 98 -4.95 8.64 0.76
N THR A 99 -4.61 9.04 -0.45
CA THR A 99 -5.46 9.83 -1.34
C THR A 99 -5.35 9.24 -2.74
N LEU A 100 -6.47 9.07 -3.43
CA LEU A 100 -6.48 8.67 -4.83
C LEU A 100 -6.03 9.83 -5.70
N ILE A 101 -5.11 9.56 -6.63
CA ILE A 101 -4.53 10.55 -7.53
C ILE A 101 -4.50 10.00 -8.96
N TYR A 102 -4.55 10.90 -9.95
CA TYR A 102 -4.31 10.55 -11.34
C TYR A 102 -2.81 10.63 -11.68
N LEU A 103 -2.19 9.52 -12.05
CA LEU A 103 -0.75 9.41 -12.31
C LEU A 103 -0.48 8.27 -13.31
N PRO A 104 -0.64 8.54 -14.63
CA PRO A 104 -0.36 7.55 -15.69
C PRO A 104 1.14 7.23 -15.84
N GLU A 105 2.03 8.11 -15.37
CA GLU A 105 3.48 7.99 -15.61
C GLU A 105 4.16 6.93 -14.74
N LEU A 106 3.55 6.52 -13.63
CA LEU A 106 4.11 5.54 -12.69
C LEU A 106 3.08 4.48 -12.32
N SER A 107 3.53 3.23 -12.22
CA SER A 107 2.75 2.13 -11.65
C SER A 107 2.53 2.31 -10.13
N GLN A 108 1.56 1.58 -9.56
CA GLN A 108 1.32 1.65 -8.12
C GLN A 108 2.52 1.18 -7.30
N ALA A 109 3.25 0.18 -7.79
CA ALA A 109 4.46 -0.33 -7.13
C ALA A 109 5.57 0.73 -7.08
N GLU A 110 5.78 1.45 -8.18
CA GLU A 110 6.77 2.54 -8.27
C GLU A 110 6.38 3.74 -7.40
N VAL A 111 5.10 4.10 -7.35
CA VAL A 111 4.61 5.15 -6.43
C VAL A 111 4.90 4.77 -4.99
N ASN A 112 4.62 3.53 -4.61
CA ASN A 112 4.82 3.07 -3.24
C ASN A 112 6.30 2.99 -2.86
N SER A 113 7.16 2.45 -3.73
CA SER A 113 8.62 2.40 -3.50
C SER A 113 9.22 3.80 -3.40
N LEU A 114 8.82 4.71 -4.30
CA LEU A 114 9.25 6.11 -4.27
C LEU A 114 8.79 6.79 -2.97
N CYS A 115 7.56 6.56 -2.51
CA CYS A 115 7.07 7.12 -1.25
C CYS A 115 7.87 6.66 -0.03
N HIS A 116 8.38 5.42 0.00
CA HIS A 116 9.29 4.99 1.07
C HIS A 116 10.55 5.87 1.12
N VAL A 117 11.16 6.14 -0.04
CA VAL A 117 12.36 6.99 -0.15
C VAL A 117 12.05 8.45 0.21
N LEU A 118 10.97 9.00 -0.34
CA LEU A 118 10.55 10.38 -0.06
C LEU A 118 10.29 10.57 1.45
N PHE A 119 9.59 9.64 2.09
CA PHE A 119 9.28 9.76 3.52
C PHE A 119 10.50 9.60 4.41
N CYS A 120 11.45 8.74 4.03
CA CYS A 120 12.74 8.65 4.70
C CYS A 120 13.49 9.99 4.64
N ALA A 121 13.65 10.57 3.45
CA ALA A 121 14.33 11.85 3.24
C ALA A 121 13.64 13.01 3.99
N ILE A 122 12.31 13.02 4.06
CA ILE A 122 11.56 14.06 4.78
C ILE A 122 11.72 13.93 6.30
N THR A 123 11.79 12.70 6.81
CA THR A 123 11.83 12.43 8.26
C THR A 123 13.22 12.63 8.84
N ASN A 124 14.26 12.20 8.12
CA ASN A 124 15.65 12.29 8.58
C ASN A 124 16.33 13.63 8.25
N ASP A 125 15.68 14.48 7.47
CA ASP A 125 16.16 15.82 7.10
C ASP A 125 17.61 15.84 6.57
N THR A 126 17.96 14.88 5.72
CA THR A 126 19.33 14.70 5.19
C THR A 126 19.67 15.68 4.05
N GLY A 127 19.09 16.88 4.05
CA GLY A 127 19.28 17.90 3.01
C GLY A 127 18.34 17.80 1.79
N PHE A 128 17.61 16.69 1.62
CA PHE A 128 16.66 16.49 0.51
C PHE A 128 15.19 16.71 0.86
N LYS A 129 14.90 17.12 2.10
CA LYS A 129 13.53 17.25 2.63
C LYS A 129 12.63 18.14 1.79
N SER A 130 13.11 19.31 1.37
CA SER A 130 12.34 20.26 0.56
C SER A 130 11.99 19.66 -0.82
N SER A 131 12.97 19.07 -1.50
CA SER A 131 12.78 18.40 -2.79
C SER A 131 11.78 17.25 -2.66
N ALA A 132 11.92 16.41 -1.64
CA ALA A 132 11.02 15.29 -1.39
C ALA A 132 9.59 15.75 -1.07
N GLN A 133 9.43 16.81 -0.28
CA GLN A 133 8.12 17.42 -0.01
C GLN A 133 7.46 17.98 -1.28
N ASN A 134 8.24 18.64 -2.14
CA ASN A 134 7.73 19.21 -3.37
C ASN A 134 7.22 18.11 -4.31
N ILE A 135 7.98 17.04 -4.52
CA ILE A 135 7.56 15.88 -5.33
C ILE A 135 6.26 15.28 -4.76
N TYR A 136 6.22 15.01 -3.45
CA TYR A 136 5.04 14.41 -2.82
C TYR A 136 3.79 15.31 -2.91
N ARG A 137 3.97 16.63 -2.74
CA ARG A 137 2.87 17.61 -2.89
C ARG A 137 2.37 17.68 -4.33
N SER A 138 3.26 17.63 -5.32
CA SER A 138 2.89 17.58 -6.73
C SER A 138 2.06 16.34 -7.05
N PHE A 139 2.39 15.16 -6.50
CA PHE A 139 1.54 13.99 -6.63
C PHE A 139 0.19 14.18 -5.94
N LYS A 140 0.19 14.67 -4.70
CA LYS A 140 -1.05 14.89 -3.94
C LYS A 140 -2.00 15.86 -4.64
N PHE A 141 -1.49 16.89 -5.32
CA PHE A 141 -2.30 17.86 -6.06
C PHE A 141 -3.11 17.21 -7.20
N ARG A 142 -2.66 16.08 -7.74
CA ARG A 142 -3.37 15.32 -8.78
C ARG A 142 -4.62 14.58 -8.27
N SER A 143 -4.97 14.72 -6.99
CA SER A 143 -6.27 14.27 -6.46
C SER A 143 -7.44 15.05 -7.05
N GLN A 144 -7.22 16.32 -7.41
CA GLN A 144 -8.24 17.19 -8.00
C GLN A 144 -8.78 16.60 -9.31
N ILE A 145 -7.91 15.99 -10.13
CA ILE A 145 -8.30 15.35 -11.40
C ILE A 145 -9.25 14.17 -11.16
N VAL A 146 -9.09 13.45 -10.04
CA VAL A 146 -10.01 12.37 -9.65
C VAL A 146 -11.38 12.96 -9.29
N GLU A 147 -11.39 14.02 -8.48
CA GLU A 147 -12.64 14.67 -8.04
C GLU A 147 -13.38 15.36 -9.18
N GLU A 148 -12.68 16.00 -10.12
CA GLU A 148 -13.28 16.57 -11.33
C GLU A 148 -13.97 15.51 -12.19
N LYS A 149 -13.43 14.29 -12.22
CA LYS A 149 -13.95 13.19 -13.04
C LYS A 149 -15.09 12.42 -12.37
N TYR A 150 -15.02 12.20 -11.06
CA TYR A 150 -15.92 11.30 -10.35
C TYR A 150 -16.80 11.99 -9.28
N GLY A 151 -16.52 13.26 -8.95
CA GLY A 151 -17.28 14.06 -7.98
C GLY A 151 -16.43 14.51 -6.79
N GLU A 152 -16.89 15.57 -6.11
CA GLU A 152 -16.20 16.10 -4.92
C GLU A 152 -16.03 15.03 -3.83
N GLY A 153 -14.84 14.99 -3.21
CA GLY A 153 -14.51 14.02 -2.15
C GLY A 153 -14.18 12.61 -2.62
N THR A 154 -14.31 12.30 -3.92
CA THR A 154 -13.97 10.98 -4.47
C THR A 154 -12.47 10.67 -4.53
N SER A 155 -11.62 11.64 -4.19
CA SER A 155 -10.20 11.33 -3.93
C SER A 155 -9.97 10.62 -2.60
N ASP A 156 -10.95 10.61 -1.70
CA ASP A 156 -10.92 9.78 -0.50
C ASP A 156 -11.16 8.31 -0.89
N PRO A 157 -10.21 7.40 -0.60
CA PRO A 157 -10.32 6.00 -0.99
C PRO A 157 -11.52 5.29 -0.33
N ALA A 158 -11.91 5.66 0.89
CA ALA A 158 -13.05 5.04 1.56
C ALA A 158 -14.36 5.36 0.82
N ILE A 159 -14.54 6.64 0.42
CA ILE A 159 -15.69 7.08 -0.35
C ILE A 159 -15.70 6.40 -1.72
N PHE A 160 -14.58 6.45 -2.45
CA PHE A 160 -14.51 5.87 -3.79
C PHE A 160 -14.69 4.36 -3.80
N GLY A 161 -14.07 3.66 -2.85
CA GLY A 161 -14.21 2.22 -2.68
C GLY A 161 -15.65 1.82 -2.37
N GLN A 162 -16.34 2.58 -1.50
CA GLN A 162 -17.74 2.34 -1.19
C GLN A 162 -18.64 2.56 -2.42
N LEU A 163 -18.41 3.62 -3.21
CA LEU A 163 -19.15 3.86 -4.45
C LEU A 163 -19.01 2.71 -5.46
N ILE A 164 -17.81 2.13 -5.59
CA ILE A 164 -17.57 0.96 -6.44
C ILE A 164 -18.37 -0.25 -5.95
N ILE A 165 -18.38 -0.48 -4.63
CA ILE A 165 -19.10 -1.58 -3.99
C ILE A 165 -20.61 -1.42 -4.18
N ASP A 166 -21.15 -0.24 -3.88
CA ASP A 166 -22.59 0.05 -3.97
C ASP A 166 -23.10 -0.03 -5.42
N SER A 167 -22.24 0.32 -6.37
CA SER A 167 -22.51 0.20 -7.81
C SER A 167 -22.33 -1.22 -8.35
N ALA A 168 -21.97 -2.20 -7.49
CA ALA A 168 -21.69 -3.59 -7.84
C ALA A 168 -20.67 -3.75 -8.99
N ILE A 169 -19.67 -2.87 -9.04
CA ILE A 169 -18.65 -2.88 -10.11
C ILE A 169 -17.54 -3.88 -9.73
N SER A 170 -17.27 -4.83 -10.64
CA SER A 170 -16.26 -5.88 -10.43
C SER A 170 -15.45 -6.17 -11.69
N GLY A 171 -14.37 -6.95 -11.53
CA GLY A 171 -13.55 -7.45 -12.62
C GLY A 171 -12.98 -6.35 -13.51
N ASP A 172 -13.11 -6.51 -14.83
CA ASP A 172 -12.54 -5.60 -15.81
C ASP A 172 -13.05 -4.16 -15.67
N LYS A 173 -14.32 -3.97 -15.28
CA LYS A 173 -14.89 -2.63 -15.08
C LYS A 173 -14.18 -1.88 -13.94
N MET A 174 -13.86 -2.59 -12.85
CA MET A 174 -13.09 -2.01 -11.73
C MET A 174 -11.67 -1.64 -12.20
N THR A 175 -11.02 -2.53 -12.96
CA THR A 175 -9.70 -2.26 -13.54
C THR A 175 -9.72 -1.03 -14.44
N GLN A 176 -10.78 -0.84 -15.25
CA GLN A 176 -10.93 0.35 -16.10
C GLN A 176 -11.20 1.62 -15.30
N LEU A 177 -11.95 1.55 -14.20
CA LEU A 177 -12.14 2.70 -13.31
C LEU A 177 -10.84 3.16 -12.68
N PHE A 178 -10.01 2.22 -12.23
CA PHE A 178 -8.69 2.51 -11.65
C PHE A 178 -7.59 2.72 -12.69
N LYS A 179 -7.91 2.73 -13.98
CA LYS A 179 -6.92 3.02 -15.03
C LYS A 179 -6.26 4.37 -14.76
N ASP A 180 -4.93 4.36 -14.65
CA ASP A 180 -4.09 5.52 -14.34
C ASP A 180 -4.36 6.19 -12.98
N ILE A 181 -5.29 5.67 -12.17
CA ILE A 181 -5.48 6.08 -10.77
C ILE A 181 -4.48 5.33 -9.91
N LYS A 182 -3.92 6.00 -8.91
CA LYS A 182 -3.00 5.43 -7.91
C LYS A 182 -3.45 5.85 -6.52
N LEU A 183 -3.23 4.97 -5.55
CA LEU A 183 -3.38 5.29 -4.14
C LEU A 183 -2.05 5.87 -3.63
N LEU A 184 -1.99 7.17 -3.41
CA LEU A 184 -0.83 7.84 -2.81
C LEU A 184 -0.88 7.64 -1.28
N PRO A 185 0.09 6.94 -0.64
CA PRO A 185 0.07 6.73 0.79
C PRO A 185 0.22 8.04 1.57
N SER A 186 -0.43 8.12 2.73
CA SER A 186 -0.41 9.31 3.59
C SER A 186 0.74 9.27 4.58
N ARG A 187 1.70 10.19 4.44
CA ARG A 187 2.83 10.33 5.39
C ARG A 187 2.35 10.48 6.83
N ALA A 188 1.28 11.26 7.05
CA ALA A 188 0.77 11.55 8.39
C ALA A 188 0.19 10.31 9.08
N LYS A 189 -0.50 9.44 8.32
CA LYS A 189 -1.12 8.23 8.86
C LYS A 189 -0.12 7.10 9.11
N PHE A 190 1.01 7.11 8.41
CA PHE A 190 2.10 6.15 8.57
C PHE A 190 3.28 6.68 9.40
N ARG A 191 3.08 7.76 10.16
CA ARG A 191 4.15 8.42 10.92
C ARG A 191 4.93 7.45 11.82
N MET A 192 4.23 6.61 12.58
CA MET A 192 4.85 5.65 13.51
C MET A 192 5.77 4.66 12.79
N GLN A 193 5.33 4.11 11.65
CA GLN A 193 6.09 3.15 10.86
C GLN A 193 7.32 3.82 10.26
N ILE A 194 7.14 5.00 9.67
CA ILE A 194 8.22 5.77 9.02
C ILE A 194 9.30 6.15 10.04
N GLU A 195 8.92 6.67 11.21
CA GLU A 195 9.89 7.04 12.26
C GLU A 195 10.68 5.83 12.75
N LYS A 196 10.05 4.65 12.88
CA LYS A 196 10.75 3.42 13.29
C LYS A 196 11.66 2.86 12.20
N TRP A 197 11.23 2.85 10.95
CA TRP A 197 12.09 2.44 9.83
C TRP A 197 13.27 3.39 9.66
N ALA A 198 13.05 4.69 9.85
CA ALA A 198 14.10 5.70 9.82
C ALA A 198 15.13 5.50 10.93
N ALA A 199 14.69 5.20 12.16
CA ALA A 199 15.59 4.90 13.27
C ALA A 199 16.44 3.64 12.99
N SER A 200 15.82 2.54 12.56
CA SER A 200 16.54 1.31 12.23
C SER A 200 17.53 1.49 11.07
N ALA A 201 17.17 2.29 10.06
CA ALA A 201 18.08 2.57 8.94
C ALA A 201 19.32 3.38 9.36
N LEU A 202 19.20 4.27 10.34
CA LEU A 202 20.34 5.01 10.88
C LEU A 202 21.28 4.10 11.69
N GLU A 203 20.72 3.14 12.44
CA GLU A 203 21.51 2.13 13.16
C GLU A 203 22.31 1.26 12.17
N GLU A 204 21.68 0.79 11.08
CA GLU A 204 22.36 -0.04 10.07
C GLU A 204 23.45 0.69 9.27
N ILE A 205 23.40 2.03 9.18
CA ILE A 205 24.44 2.84 8.50
C ILE A 205 25.62 3.15 9.45
N ALA A 206 25.38 3.11 10.76
CA ALA A 206 26.39 3.40 11.77
C ALA A 206 27.31 2.19 12.07
N ASP A 207 26.87 0.98 11.75
CA ASP A 207 27.63 -0.28 11.81
C ASP A 207 28.41 -0.54 10.51
#